data_AF-A0A7Y2IK33-F1
#
_entry.id   AF-A0A7Y2IK33-F1
#
_cell.length_a   1.000
_cell.length_b   1.000
_cell.length_c   1.000
_cell.angle_alpha   90.00
_cell.angle_beta   90.00
_cell.angle_gamma   90.00
#
_symmetry.space_group_name_H-M   'P 1'
#
loop_
_entity.id
_entity.type
_entity.pdbx_description
1 polymer ?
#
loop_
_entity_poly.entity_id
_entity_poly.type
_entity_poly.pdbx_seq_one_letter_code
_entity_poly.pdbx_strand_id
1 'polypeptide(L)'
;MQVVDYRAPYRADPYERPYFLTWGHVGSGVLGVAFLLAGSLVLARLFPESLSGTTSLLGLRHTAALGIVELVLGIVFLSAATAPWSARGTLVTMGIGTIVFGLVTTVEPATFGDAGLAGTGAAIAFAGIAAVFIGWSDRPMSVRR
;
A
#
# COMPACT_ATOMS: atom_id res chain seq x y z
N MET A 1 4.59 -62.15 5.96
CA MET A 1 3.48 -61.29 6.43
C MET A 1 4.14 -60.05 7.05
N GLN A 2 4.24 -58.96 6.29
CA GLN A 2 4.94 -57.75 6.70
C GLN A 2 3.92 -56.82 7.38
N VAL A 3 4.14 -56.53 8.67
CA VAL A 3 3.35 -55.56 9.42
C VAL A 3 3.79 -54.17 8.95
N VAL A 4 2.95 -53.53 8.14
CA VAL A 4 3.16 -52.14 7.71
C VAL A 4 2.76 -51.24 8.87
N ASP A 5 3.76 -50.68 9.53
CA ASP A 5 3.62 -49.79 10.68
C ASP A 5 3.09 -48.42 10.20
N TYR A 6 1.81 -48.14 10.44
CA TYR A 6 1.10 -46.92 10.00
C TYR A 6 1.41 -45.67 10.86
N ARG A 7 2.57 -45.63 11.54
CA ARG A 7 3.04 -44.44 12.26
C ARG A 7 4.00 -43.63 11.38
N ALA A 8 3.49 -43.09 10.29
CA ALA A 8 4.14 -41.94 9.69
C ALA A 8 3.98 -40.77 10.67
N PRO A 9 5.06 -40.08 11.11
CA PRO A 9 4.90 -38.80 11.77
C PRO A 9 4.14 -37.89 10.81
N TYR A 10 3.09 -37.22 11.31
CA TYR A 10 2.41 -36.15 10.61
C TYR A 10 3.47 -35.15 10.16
N ARG A 11 3.94 -35.31 8.92
CA ARG A 11 4.92 -34.44 8.30
C ARG A 11 4.08 -33.23 7.92
N ALA A 12 3.97 -32.28 8.86
CA ALA A 12 3.36 -30.99 8.59
C ALA A 12 3.95 -30.51 7.27
N ASP A 13 3.10 -30.39 6.25
CA ASP A 13 3.55 -30.00 4.93
C ASP A 13 4.27 -28.67 5.09
N PRO A 14 5.49 -28.49 4.53
CA PRO A 14 6.22 -27.23 4.65
C PRO A 14 5.49 -26.04 3.99
N TYR A 15 4.38 -26.32 3.31
CA TYR A 15 3.47 -25.37 2.69
C TYR A 15 2.26 -24.98 3.56
N GLU A 16 1.99 -25.70 4.65
CA GLU A 16 1.05 -25.27 5.69
C GLU A 16 1.73 -24.25 6.61
N ARG A 17 2.17 -23.13 6.04
CA ARG A 17 2.40 -21.95 6.88
C ARG A 17 1.01 -21.52 7.34
N PRO A 18 0.71 -21.52 8.65
CA PRO A 18 -0.52 -20.89 9.11
C PRO A 18 -0.50 -19.47 8.55
N TYR A 19 -1.54 -19.09 7.81
CA TYR A 19 -1.70 -17.73 7.33
C TYR A 19 -1.93 -16.85 8.57
N PHE A 20 -0.86 -16.55 9.29
CA PHE A 20 -0.91 -15.65 10.41
C PHE A 20 -1.27 -14.31 9.80
N LEU A 21 -2.48 -13.82 10.08
CA LEU A 21 -2.82 -12.43 9.86
C LEU A 21 -1.72 -11.63 10.58
N THR A 22 -0.86 -10.97 9.81
CA THR A 22 0.23 -10.16 10.37
C THR A 22 -0.22 -8.70 10.44
N TRP A 23 0.39 -7.90 11.31
CA TRP A 23 0.08 -6.48 11.40
C TRP A 23 0.31 -5.74 10.08
N GLY A 24 1.23 -6.25 9.26
CA GLY A 24 1.51 -5.78 7.90
C GLY A 24 0.33 -5.96 6.96
N HIS A 25 -0.38 -7.08 7.01
CA HIS A 25 -1.58 -7.30 6.18
C HIS A 25 -2.72 -6.35 6.57
N VAL A 26 -2.90 -6.11 7.87
CA VAL A 26 -3.91 -5.16 8.37
C VAL A 26 -3.54 -3.74 7.98
N GLY A 27 -2.27 -3.35 8.19
CA GLY A 27 -1.78 -2.00 7.86
C GLY A 27 -1.78 -1.71 6.36
N SER A 28 -1.39 -2.66 5.51
CA SER A 28 -1.49 -2.53 4.05
C SER A 28 -2.95 -2.44 3.60
N GLY A 29 -3.85 -3.20 4.22
CA GLY A 29 -5.29 -3.11 3.95
C GLY A 29 -5.86 -1.74 4.29
N VAL A 30 -5.56 -1.22 5.48
CA VAL A 30 -6.02 0.11 5.91
C VAL A 30 -5.47 1.21 5.00
N LEU A 31 -4.18 1.18 4.68
CA LEU A 31 -3.57 2.13 3.74
C LEU A 31 -4.22 2.02 2.35
N GLY A 32 -4.38 0.80 1.83
CA GLY A 32 -4.99 0.56 0.53
C GLY A 32 -6.39 1.14 0.42
N VAL A 33 -7.23 0.90 1.43
CA VAL A 33 -8.59 1.47 1.50
C VAL A 33 -8.56 2.98 1.61
N ALA A 34 -7.72 3.56 2.47
CA ALA A 34 -7.63 5.01 2.64
C ALA A 34 -7.25 5.71 1.32
N PHE A 35 -6.25 5.18 0.62
CA PHE A 35 -5.80 5.70 -0.66
C PHE A 35 -6.85 5.54 -1.78
N LEU A 36 -7.52 4.38 -1.85
CA LEU A 36 -8.61 4.17 -2.78
C LEU A 36 -9.75 5.17 -2.57
N LEU A 37 -10.15 5.39 -1.31
CA LEU A 37 -11.22 6.32 -0.99
C LEU A 37 -10.83 7.77 -1.31
N ALA A 38 -9.61 8.19 -0.94
CA ALA A 38 -9.11 9.53 -1.23
C ALA A 38 -9.06 9.78 -2.75
N GLY A 39 -8.39 8.89 -3.50
CA GLY A 39 -8.27 9.01 -4.95
C GLY A 39 -9.62 8.99 -5.66
N SER A 40 -10.51 8.06 -5.28
CA SER A 40 -11.85 7.98 -5.86
C SER A 40 -12.69 9.22 -5.59
N LEU A 41 -12.63 9.79 -4.37
CA LEU A 41 -13.40 10.98 -4.02
C LEU A 41 -12.86 12.23 -4.72
N VAL A 42 -11.54 12.33 -4.88
CA VAL A 42 -10.89 13.41 -5.64
C VAL A 42 -11.29 13.33 -7.11
N LEU A 43 -11.22 12.14 -7.71
CA LEU A 43 -11.65 11.94 -9.11
C LEU A 43 -13.14 12.26 -9.27
N ALA A 44 -14.00 11.77 -8.38
CA ALA A 44 -15.44 12.02 -8.45
C ALA A 44 -15.80 13.53 -8.34
N ARG A 45 -14.97 14.32 -7.67
CA ARG A 45 -15.16 15.78 -7.53
C ARG A 45 -14.60 16.58 -8.71
N LEU A 46 -13.59 16.05 -9.40
CA LEU A 46 -12.90 16.75 -10.50
C LEU A 46 -13.37 16.28 -11.88
N PHE A 47 -14.02 15.11 -11.98
CA PHE A 47 -14.71 14.70 -13.19
C PHE A 47 -16.04 15.45 -13.33
N PRO A 48 -16.38 16.05 -14.49
CA PRO A 48 -15.71 16.00 -15.79
C PRO A 48 -14.97 17.30 -16.19
N GLU A 49 -14.72 18.21 -15.26
CA GLU A 49 -14.38 19.61 -15.60
C GLU A 49 -12.92 19.82 -16.02
N SER A 50 -11.94 19.16 -15.39
CA SER A 50 -10.50 19.36 -15.71
C SER A 50 -9.57 18.41 -14.96
N LEU A 51 -8.53 17.91 -15.65
CA LEU A 51 -7.41 17.17 -15.06
C LEU A 51 -6.44 18.06 -14.25
N SER A 52 -6.43 19.36 -14.50
CA SER A 52 -5.62 20.35 -13.76
C SER A 52 -6.41 21.05 -12.64
N GLY A 53 -7.69 20.73 -12.48
CA GLY A 53 -8.51 21.25 -11.40
C GLY A 53 -7.98 20.82 -10.03
N THR A 54 -8.09 21.71 -9.04
CA THR A 54 -7.70 21.40 -7.66
C THR A 54 -8.92 21.36 -6.76
N THR A 55 -9.05 20.32 -5.94
CA THR A 55 -10.07 20.20 -4.90
C THR A 55 -9.40 20.13 -3.52
N SER A 56 -10.15 20.34 -2.45
CA SER A 56 -9.65 20.13 -1.08
C SER A 56 -10.27 18.87 -0.49
N LEU A 57 -9.40 17.97 -0.01
CA LEU A 57 -9.77 16.77 0.72
C LEU A 57 -8.90 16.71 1.98
N LEU A 58 -9.52 16.50 3.14
CA LEU A 58 -8.81 16.41 4.44
C LEU A 58 -7.87 17.61 4.72
N GLY A 59 -8.22 18.81 4.23
CA GLY A 59 -7.41 20.02 4.42
C GLY A 59 -6.19 20.14 3.50
N LEU A 60 -5.95 19.18 2.63
CA LEU A 60 -4.88 19.21 1.63
C LEU A 60 -5.46 19.48 0.24
N ARG A 61 -4.71 20.23 -0.59
CA ARG A 61 -5.07 20.43 -2.00
C ARG A 61 -4.73 19.17 -2.78
N HIS A 62 -5.73 18.61 -3.44
CA HIS A 62 -5.62 17.44 -4.30
C HIS A 62 -5.89 17.85 -5.74
N THR A 63 -5.14 17.27 -6.67
CA THR A 63 -5.36 17.43 -8.11
C THR A 63 -5.85 16.10 -8.68
N ALA A 64 -6.41 16.11 -9.90
CA ALA A 64 -6.91 14.87 -10.50
C ALA A 64 -5.79 13.84 -10.67
N ALA A 65 -4.58 14.28 -11.04
CA ALA A 65 -3.43 13.38 -11.14
C ALA A 65 -2.99 12.83 -9.79
N LEU A 66 -2.99 13.63 -8.73
CA LEU A 66 -2.74 13.10 -7.39
C LEU A 66 -3.81 12.07 -7.01
N GLY A 67 -5.07 12.32 -7.32
CA GLY A 67 -6.14 11.33 -7.11
C GLY A 67 -5.91 10.03 -7.88
N ILE A 68 -5.38 10.09 -9.11
CA ILE A 68 -5.00 8.89 -9.89
C ILE A 68 -3.86 8.15 -9.18
N VAL A 69 -2.81 8.86 -8.75
CA VAL A 69 -1.68 8.27 -8.03
C VAL A 69 -2.15 7.61 -6.73
N GLU A 70 -3.01 8.27 -5.97
CA GLU A 70 -3.61 7.71 -4.76
C GLU A 70 -4.41 6.44 -5.07
N LEU A 71 -5.17 6.43 -6.17
CA LEU A 71 -5.93 5.26 -6.57
C LEU A 71 -5.02 4.09 -6.94
N VAL A 72 -3.94 4.34 -7.68
CA VAL A 72 -2.91 3.33 -8.02
C VAL A 72 -2.22 2.81 -6.76
N LEU A 73 -1.77 3.68 -5.88
CA LEU A 73 -1.17 3.29 -4.60
C LEU A 73 -2.14 2.47 -3.75
N GLY A 74 -3.42 2.86 -3.73
CA GLY A 74 -4.47 2.16 -3.01
C GLY A 74 -4.65 0.72 -3.49
N ILE A 75 -4.71 0.51 -4.82
CA ILE A 75 -4.77 -0.84 -5.42
C ILE A 75 -3.53 -1.65 -5.05
N VAL A 76 -2.35 -1.05 -5.16
CA VAL A 76 -1.08 -1.73 -4.85
C VAL A 76 -1.04 -2.17 -3.38
N PHE A 77 -1.38 -1.28 -2.45
CA PHE A 77 -1.40 -1.61 -1.02
C PHE A 77 -2.48 -2.63 -0.68
N LEU A 78 -3.64 -2.56 -1.31
CA LEU A 78 -4.70 -3.55 -1.12
C LEU A 78 -4.26 -4.94 -1.63
N SER A 79 -3.55 -5.00 -2.76
CA SER A 79 -2.98 -6.26 -3.27
C SER A 79 -1.97 -6.86 -2.28
N ALA A 80 -1.20 -6.03 -1.58
CA ALA A 80 -0.27 -6.44 -0.54
C ALA A 80 -0.99 -6.94 0.73
N ALA A 81 -2.23 -6.52 0.97
CA ALA A 81 -3.07 -7.01 2.07
C ALA A 81 -3.62 -8.41 1.81
N THR A 82 -3.88 -8.74 0.54
CA THR A 82 -4.44 -10.03 0.13
C THR A 82 -3.39 -11.06 -0.27
N ALA A 83 -2.12 -10.65 -0.35
CA ALA A 83 -1.07 -11.50 -0.87
C ALA A 83 -0.73 -12.66 0.09
N PRO A 84 -0.56 -13.90 -0.41
CA PRO A 84 -0.15 -15.04 0.40
C PRO A 84 1.34 -15.01 0.81
N TRP A 85 2.12 -14.07 0.28
CA TRP A 85 3.53 -13.84 0.61
C TRP A 85 3.71 -12.67 1.57
N SER A 86 4.88 -12.61 2.23
CA SER A 86 5.24 -11.63 3.27
C SER A 86 4.86 -10.18 2.90
N ALA A 87 3.76 -9.68 3.50
CA ALA A 87 3.31 -8.29 3.37
C ALA A 87 4.42 -7.28 3.69
N ARG A 88 5.34 -7.64 4.58
CA ARG A 88 6.54 -6.85 4.92
C ARG A 88 7.41 -6.52 3.71
N GLY A 89 7.70 -7.49 2.84
CA GLY A 89 8.58 -7.27 1.69
C GLY A 89 7.94 -6.32 0.66
N THR A 90 6.65 -6.50 0.40
CA THR A 90 5.89 -5.65 -0.52
C THR A 90 5.72 -4.24 0.04
N LEU A 91 5.36 -4.09 1.32
CA LEU A 91 5.21 -2.79 1.97
C LEU A 91 6.50 -1.99 2.00
N VAL A 92 7.64 -2.63 2.30
CA VAL A 92 8.94 -1.95 2.32
C VAL A 92 9.36 -1.55 0.91
N THR A 93 9.25 -2.45 -0.07
CA THR A 93 9.63 -2.16 -1.46
C THR A 93 8.78 -1.05 -2.06
N MET A 94 7.46 -1.13 -1.89
CA MET A 94 6.52 -0.13 -2.39
C MET A 94 6.69 1.19 -1.65
N GLY A 95 6.83 1.16 -0.33
CA GLY A 95 7.09 2.36 0.46
C GLY A 95 8.36 3.09 0.04
N ILE A 96 9.45 2.37 -0.23
CA ILE A 96 10.68 2.96 -0.80
C ILE A 96 10.42 3.59 -2.17
N GLY A 97 9.71 2.88 -3.06
CA GLY A 97 9.33 3.42 -4.38
C GLY A 97 8.51 4.71 -4.28
N THR A 98 7.53 4.74 -3.38
CA THR A 98 6.70 5.93 -3.10
C THR A 98 7.52 7.07 -2.50
N ILE A 99 8.48 6.79 -1.61
CA ILE A 99 9.42 7.79 -1.08
C ILE A 99 10.22 8.42 -2.23
N VAL A 100 10.83 7.59 -3.08
CA VAL A 100 11.64 8.05 -4.21
C VAL A 100 10.80 8.89 -5.16
N PHE A 101 9.59 8.44 -5.49
CA PHE A 101 8.68 9.19 -6.34
C PHE A 101 8.27 10.54 -5.72
N GLY A 102 7.97 10.57 -4.42
CA GLY A 102 7.68 11.81 -3.69
C GLY A 102 8.88 12.79 -3.65
N LEU A 103 10.10 12.27 -3.51
CA LEU A 103 11.32 13.07 -3.59
C LEU A 103 11.54 13.66 -4.98
N VAL A 104 11.44 12.84 -6.03
CA VAL A 104 11.61 13.27 -7.43
C VAL A 104 10.58 14.34 -7.80
N THR A 105 9.32 14.16 -7.42
CA THR A 105 8.26 15.15 -7.65
C THR A 105 8.46 16.46 -6.86
N THR A 106 9.22 16.42 -5.76
CA THR A 106 9.59 17.63 -5.00
C THR A 106 10.78 18.36 -5.62
N VAL A 107 11.75 17.61 -6.17
CA VAL A 107 12.97 18.18 -6.78
C VAL A 107 12.67 18.77 -8.17
N GLU A 108 11.77 18.15 -8.94
CA GLU A 108 11.43 18.59 -10.30
C GLU A 108 9.97 19.05 -10.43
N PRO A 109 9.54 20.12 -9.73
CA PRO A 109 8.15 20.56 -9.76
C PRO A 109 7.70 21.03 -11.15
N ALA A 110 8.63 21.43 -12.03
CA ALA A 110 8.33 21.85 -13.39
C ALA A 110 7.89 20.69 -14.29
N THR A 111 8.61 19.55 -14.25
CA THR A 111 8.29 18.34 -15.02
C THR A 111 6.91 17.77 -14.64
N PHE A 112 6.56 17.90 -13.36
CA PHE A 112 5.31 17.41 -12.80
C PHE A 112 4.21 18.48 -12.67
N GLY A 113 4.49 19.71 -13.10
CA GLY A 113 3.56 20.84 -13.07
C GLY A 113 2.40 20.66 -14.03
N ASP A 114 2.69 20.21 -15.25
CA ASP A 114 1.67 19.92 -16.27
C ASP A 114 0.75 18.76 -15.88
N ALA A 115 1.31 17.81 -15.12
CA ALA A 115 0.56 16.73 -14.51
C ALA A 115 -0.21 17.19 -13.25
N GLY A 116 -0.08 18.44 -12.78
CA GLY A 116 -0.75 18.91 -11.57
C GLY A 116 -0.23 18.27 -10.27
N LEU A 117 0.97 17.69 -10.28
CA LEU A 117 1.59 17.05 -9.11
C LEU A 117 2.57 17.99 -8.38
N ALA A 118 2.81 19.20 -8.91
CA ALA A 118 3.66 20.19 -8.29
C ALA A 118 3.24 20.49 -6.83
N GLY A 119 4.18 20.40 -5.90
CA GLY A 119 3.96 20.66 -4.48
C GLY A 119 3.36 19.51 -3.67
N THR A 120 3.10 18.36 -4.29
CA THR A 120 2.51 17.18 -3.61
C THR A 120 3.54 16.14 -3.16
N GLY A 121 4.78 16.27 -3.64
CA GLY A 121 5.83 15.27 -3.44
C GLY A 121 6.15 14.96 -1.97
N ALA A 122 6.08 15.96 -1.08
CA ALA A 122 6.27 15.74 0.36
C ALA A 122 5.20 14.83 0.98
N ALA A 123 3.93 14.99 0.58
CA ALA A 123 2.83 14.16 1.07
C ALA A 123 2.96 12.72 0.57
N ILE A 124 3.32 12.55 -0.70
CA ILE A 124 3.60 11.25 -1.31
C ILE A 124 4.78 10.57 -0.60
N ALA A 125 5.88 11.29 -0.37
CA ALA A 125 7.04 10.74 0.33
C ALA A 125 6.69 10.29 1.76
N PHE A 126 5.89 11.08 2.47
CA PHE A 126 5.42 10.74 3.82
C PHE A 126 4.60 9.45 3.84
N ALA A 127 3.69 9.27 2.87
CA ALA A 127 2.94 8.03 2.70
C ALA A 127 3.86 6.81 2.52
N GLY A 128 4.91 6.96 1.71
CA GLY A 128 5.92 5.91 1.52
C GLY A 128 6.67 5.58 2.81
N ILE A 129 7.03 6.58 3.63
CA ILE A 129 7.65 6.36 4.94
C ILE A 129 6.71 5.57 5.86
N ALA A 130 5.43 5.93 5.90
CA ALA A 130 4.44 5.21 6.69
C ALA A 130 4.33 3.74 6.26
N ALA A 131 4.32 3.47 4.96
CA ALA A 131 4.30 2.12 4.41
C ALA A 131 5.56 1.31 4.80
N VAL A 132 6.76 1.91 4.72
CA VAL A 132 8.00 1.26 5.16
C VAL A 132 7.94 0.96 6.66
N PHE A 133 7.48 1.91 7.47
CA PHE A 133 7.40 1.73 8.92
C PHE A 133 6.44 0.60 9.29
N ILE A 134 5.26 0.56 8.67
CA ILE A 134 4.27 -0.51 8.88
C ILE A 134 4.87 -1.87 8.47
N GLY A 135 5.48 -1.95 7.29
CA GLY A 135 6.14 -3.17 6.83
C GLY A 135 7.28 -3.62 7.76
N TRP A 136 8.10 -2.68 8.24
CA TRP A 136 9.19 -2.96 9.18
C TRP A 136 8.68 -3.45 10.54
N SER A 137 7.59 -2.85 11.03
CA SER A 137 6.96 -3.19 12.30
C SER A 137 6.20 -4.51 12.28
N ASP A 138 6.08 -5.15 11.11
CA ASP A 138 5.28 -6.35 10.94
C ASP A 138 5.79 -7.51 11.80
N ARG A 139 4.98 -7.88 12.78
CA ARG A 139 5.17 -9.04 13.66
C ARG A 139 3.95 -9.96 13.54
N PRO A 140 4.13 -11.29 13.62
CA PRO A 140 3.01 -12.21 13.64
C PRO A 140 2.12 -11.93 14.87
N MET A 141 0.81 -11.85 14.66
CA MET A 141 -0.15 -11.68 15.77
C MET A 141 -0.29 -13.01 16.52
N SER A 142 0.08 -13.03 17.81
CA SER A 142 -0.21 -14.17 18.68
C SER A 142 -1.67 -14.13 19.08
N VAL A 143 -2.52 -14.87 18.37
CA VAL A 143 -3.89 -15.12 18.84
C VAL A 143 -3.79 -16.11 20.00
N ARG A 144 -3.86 -15.61 21.24
CA ARG A 144 -4.03 -16.49 22.40
C ARG A 144 -5.43 -17.10 22.28
N ARG A 145 -5.47 -18.41 22.04
CA ARG A 145 -6.70 -19.21 22.15
C ARG A 145 -7.06 -19.41 23.62
#